data_AF-A0A2K3CRX7-F1
#
_entry.id   AF-A0A2K3CRX7-F1
#
_cell.length_a   1.000
_cell.length_b   1.000
_cell.length_c   1.000
_cell.angle_alpha   90.00
_cell.angle_beta   90.00
_cell.angle_gamma   90.00
#
_symmetry.space_group_name_H-M   'P 1'
#
loop_
_entity.id
_entity.type
_entity.pdbx_description
1 polymer ?
#
loop_
_entity_poly.entity_id
_entity_poly.type
_entity_poly.pdbx_seq_one_letter_code
_entity_poly.pdbx_strand_id
1 'polypeptide(L)'
;MSRHLRRASTLLARLAAHGANKEPLVASMAGRALAQSVVQMPMWQIVQPRGFASSSSSDDEFFEEDQMPIIYPPSQVRVGERAPNFSAPAVVDGEITKISLSDYKGKYVCLFFYPKDFTFVCPTEIIAFSDRAKEFAAANCQLIAASTDTEETHLAWIRTPRNRGGLGYMQIPILADTTKDISARYGVLIEKLGVALRGLFIINPQGVVQHVTINDLPIGRSVDEALRTLQAIQYHAEHGEVCPANWKPGSKTMVADAEKSLEYFSEVKEADDAGAFGSKLHAIASRAEYDKLTRESQGLVVVDFYAPWCGKCRQIGPFLDTLVDKYPGVTFAKFDTTAPELEVAAGELGIKALPAFRFFKGGKEVGSPVTGYKKKPLEDAVAELAK
;
A
#
# COMPACT_ATOMS: atom_id res chain seq x y z
N MET A 1 -8.67 61.12 9.17
CA MET A 1 -9.50 62.26 9.65
C MET A 1 -10.92 62.05 9.12
N SER A 2 -11.97 62.40 9.88
CA SER A 2 -13.43 62.37 9.53
C SER A 2 -13.97 61.05 8.92
N ARG A 3 -14.90 60.28 9.50
CA ARG A 3 -16.05 60.57 10.39
C ARG A 3 -16.95 61.72 9.91
N HIS A 4 -18.06 61.39 9.23
CA HIS A 4 -19.40 61.94 9.48
C HIS A 4 -20.45 60.92 8.97
N LEU A 5 -21.25 60.29 9.84
CA LEU A 5 -22.58 60.69 10.40
C LEU A 5 -23.73 60.04 9.58
N ARG A 6 -24.53 59.11 10.14
CA ARG A 6 -25.81 59.31 10.91
C ARG A 6 -26.93 59.94 10.03
N ARG A 7 -28.24 59.66 10.12
CA ARG A 7 -29.19 58.85 10.94
C ARG A 7 -30.55 58.87 10.16
N ALA A 8 -31.68 58.25 10.54
CA ALA A 8 -32.08 56.97 11.16
C ALA A 8 -33.60 57.05 11.50
N SER A 9 -34.30 55.91 11.69
CA SER A 9 -35.74 55.82 12.08
C SER A 9 -36.74 56.28 10.98
N THR A 10 -38.03 55.91 10.93
CA THR A 10 -38.97 55.18 11.83
C THR A 10 -40.05 54.53 10.92
N LEU A 11 -40.93 53.57 11.29
CA LEU A 11 -42.06 53.70 12.23
C LEU A 11 -42.78 52.34 12.45
N LEU A 12 -43.52 52.24 13.56
CA LEU A 12 -44.38 51.19 14.13
C LEU A 12 -45.31 50.43 13.13
N ALA A 13 -45.78 49.17 13.29
CA ALA A 13 -46.12 48.28 14.42
C ALA A 13 -47.59 48.30 14.94
N ARG A 14 -48.19 47.07 15.07
CA ARG A 14 -49.32 46.59 15.92
C ARG A 14 -50.75 46.37 15.34
N LEU A 15 -51.44 45.42 16.03
CA LEU A 15 -52.85 44.97 16.00
C LEU A 15 -53.24 44.05 14.83
N ALA A 16 -53.68 42.78 14.96
CA ALA A 16 -54.22 41.92 16.04
C ALA A 16 -55.75 41.91 16.27
N ALA A 17 -56.34 40.71 16.02
CA ALA A 17 -57.56 40.11 16.57
C ALA A 17 -58.96 40.74 16.32
N HIS A 18 -59.86 39.94 15.72
CA HIS A 18 -61.34 39.80 15.81
C HIS A 18 -61.71 38.61 14.87
N GLY A 19 -62.67 37.69 15.08
CA GLY A 19 -63.54 37.25 16.18
C GLY A 19 -64.23 35.93 15.71
N ALA A 20 -64.34 34.87 16.53
CA ALA A 20 -65.49 34.54 17.41
C ALA A 20 -66.66 33.72 16.77
N ASN A 21 -66.78 32.44 17.17
CA ASN A 21 -67.99 31.58 17.34
C ASN A 21 -67.47 30.23 17.92
N LYS A 22 -67.72 29.80 19.17
CA LYS A 22 -68.97 29.41 19.88
C LYS A 22 -69.76 28.31 19.13
N GLU A 23 -69.67 27.02 19.49
CA GLU A 23 -70.21 26.29 20.68
C GLU A 23 -71.74 26.02 20.62
N PRO A 24 -72.28 25.00 21.35
CA PRO A 24 -71.80 23.63 21.60
C PRO A 24 -72.98 22.60 21.48
N LEU A 25 -72.82 21.33 21.90
CA LEU A 25 -73.94 20.55 22.48
C LEU A 25 -73.49 19.30 23.27
N VAL A 26 -74.12 19.06 24.42
CA VAL A 26 -73.86 17.96 25.36
C VAL A 26 -75.19 17.37 25.85
N ALA A 27 -75.36 16.05 25.76
CA ALA A 27 -76.24 15.21 26.60
C ALA A 27 -75.87 13.73 26.34
N SER A 28 -75.66 12.79 27.26
CA SER A 28 -76.07 12.56 28.66
C SER A 28 -77.24 11.58 28.84
N MET A 29 -76.86 10.36 29.27
CA MET A 29 -77.56 9.43 30.18
C MET A 29 -78.64 8.42 29.69
N ALA A 30 -78.78 7.39 30.56
CA ALA A 30 -79.81 6.36 30.68
C ALA A 30 -79.66 5.09 29.80
N GLY A 31 -78.99 4.09 30.38
CA GLY A 31 -78.83 2.77 29.77
C GLY A 31 -80.00 1.80 29.93
N ARG A 32 -79.84 0.65 29.29
CA ARG A 32 -80.50 -0.63 29.61
C ARG A 32 -79.46 -1.74 29.51
N ALA A 33 -79.49 -2.66 30.48
CA ALA A 33 -78.67 -3.85 30.50
C ALA A 33 -79.33 -5.01 29.72
N LEU A 34 -78.63 -6.15 29.66
CA LEU A 34 -79.02 -7.45 29.09
C LEU A 34 -78.88 -7.61 27.57
N ALA A 35 -77.73 -8.12 27.13
CA ALA A 35 -77.60 -9.55 26.84
C ALA A 35 -76.12 -9.93 26.67
N GLN A 36 -75.71 -11.11 27.14
CA GLN A 36 -74.41 -11.68 26.78
C GLN A 36 -74.49 -12.26 25.37
N SER A 37 -73.64 -11.81 24.45
CA SER A 37 -73.30 -12.55 23.25
C SER A 37 -71.78 -12.56 23.06
N VAL A 38 -71.17 -13.69 23.41
CA VAL A 38 -69.79 -13.99 23.00
C VAL A 38 -69.85 -14.24 21.49
N VAL A 39 -69.40 -13.27 20.69
CA VAL A 39 -69.26 -13.47 19.24
C VAL A 39 -68.05 -14.37 19.01
N GLN A 40 -68.34 -15.67 18.99
CA GLN A 40 -67.40 -16.72 18.68
C GLN A 40 -67.04 -16.61 17.19
N MET A 41 -65.79 -16.24 16.88
CA MET A 41 -65.35 -16.18 15.48
C MET A 41 -65.45 -17.57 14.85
N PRO A 42 -65.96 -17.69 13.61
CA PRO A 42 -66.14 -19.00 12.99
C PRO A 42 -64.79 -19.67 12.78
N MET A 43 -64.63 -20.83 13.41
CA MET A 43 -63.51 -21.73 13.23
C MET A 43 -63.45 -22.12 11.75
N TRP A 44 -62.34 -21.78 11.10
CA TRP A 44 -62.08 -22.17 9.71
C TRP A 44 -62.18 -23.70 9.59
N GLN A 45 -62.95 -24.17 8.61
CA GLN A 45 -63.15 -25.61 8.43
C GLN A 45 -61.84 -26.26 7.99
N ILE A 46 -61.24 -27.05 8.89
CA ILE A 46 -60.15 -27.97 8.54
C ILE A 46 -60.74 -29.02 7.58
N VAL A 47 -60.45 -28.86 6.29
CA VAL A 47 -60.67 -29.91 5.30
C VAL A 47 -59.71 -31.05 5.64
N GLN A 48 -60.25 -32.17 6.12
CA GLN A 48 -59.49 -33.38 6.40
C GLN A 48 -58.89 -33.91 5.08
N PRO A 49 -57.56 -34.06 4.95
CA PRO A 49 -56.97 -34.69 3.78
C PRO A 49 -57.37 -36.18 3.78
N ARG A 50 -58.03 -36.63 2.70
CA ARG A 50 -58.19 -38.08 2.46
C ARG A 50 -56.80 -38.68 2.26
N GLY A 51 -56.41 -39.61 3.11
CA GLY A 51 -55.17 -40.35 2.95
C GLY A 51 -55.14 -41.08 1.60
N PHE A 52 -54.07 -40.87 0.84
CA PHE A 52 -53.68 -41.76 -0.24
C PHE A 52 -52.55 -42.65 0.24
N ALA A 53 -52.58 -43.93 -0.15
CA ALA A 53 -51.73 -44.95 0.44
C ALA A 53 -50.24 -44.79 0.08
N SER A 54 -49.38 -45.23 0.99
CA SER A 54 -47.93 -45.29 0.79
C SER A 54 -47.54 -46.32 -0.27
N SER A 55 -46.74 -45.90 -1.25
CA SER A 55 -45.81 -46.78 -1.96
C SER A 55 -44.42 -46.15 -1.92
N SER A 56 -43.48 -46.81 -1.26
CA SER A 56 -42.10 -46.37 -1.14
C SER A 56 -41.34 -46.55 -2.46
N SER A 57 -40.93 -45.45 -3.08
CA SER A 57 -39.72 -45.38 -3.91
C SER A 57 -38.90 -44.20 -3.44
N SER A 58 -37.61 -44.43 -3.27
CA SER A 58 -36.64 -43.49 -2.72
C SER A 58 -36.20 -42.49 -3.77
N ASP A 59 -36.87 -41.36 -3.83
CA ASP A 59 -36.42 -40.16 -4.55
C ASP A 59 -36.33 -39.01 -3.54
N ASP A 60 -35.29 -39.06 -2.69
CA ASP A 60 -34.83 -37.90 -1.91
C ASP A 60 -34.17 -36.89 -2.89
N GLU A 61 -34.95 -36.35 -3.82
CA GLU A 61 -34.58 -35.13 -4.53
C GLU A 61 -34.66 -33.96 -3.54
N PHE A 62 -33.59 -33.86 -2.77
CA PHE A 62 -33.18 -32.66 -2.05
C PHE A 62 -33.32 -31.49 -3.02
N PHE A 63 -34.25 -30.57 -2.74
CA PHE A 63 -34.32 -29.32 -3.48
C PHE A 63 -32.99 -28.59 -3.27
N GLU A 64 -32.08 -28.68 -4.24
CA GLU A 64 -30.95 -27.77 -4.31
C GLU A 64 -31.53 -26.36 -4.35
N GLU A 65 -31.23 -25.56 -3.32
CA GLU A 65 -31.71 -24.18 -3.27
C GLU A 65 -31.14 -23.44 -4.48
N ASP A 66 -32.01 -23.15 -5.45
CA ASP A 66 -31.72 -22.36 -6.65
C ASP A 66 -31.58 -20.88 -6.26
N GLN A 67 -30.56 -20.62 -5.43
CA GLN A 67 -30.18 -19.32 -4.90
C GLN A 67 -29.64 -18.49 -6.06
N MET A 68 -30.54 -17.73 -6.71
CA MET A 68 -30.14 -16.79 -7.75
C MET A 68 -28.99 -15.91 -7.22
N PRO A 69 -27.78 -15.99 -7.81
CA PRO A 69 -26.63 -15.31 -7.27
C PRO A 69 -26.84 -13.80 -7.35
N ILE A 70 -26.43 -13.08 -6.31
CA ILE A 70 -26.40 -11.62 -6.36
C ILE A 70 -25.27 -11.22 -7.32
N ILE A 71 -25.64 -10.74 -8.51
CA ILE A 71 -24.68 -10.33 -9.54
C ILE A 71 -24.25 -8.89 -9.28
N TYR A 72 -22.97 -8.71 -8.98
CA TYR A 72 -22.33 -7.40 -8.91
C TYR A 72 -21.62 -7.07 -10.24
N PRO A 73 -21.42 -5.78 -10.58
CA PRO A 73 -20.65 -5.41 -11.75
C PRO A 73 -19.17 -5.83 -11.59
N PRO A 74 -18.48 -6.20 -12.69
CA PRO A 74 -17.06 -6.51 -12.64
C PRO A 74 -16.23 -5.29 -12.23
N SER A 75 -15.05 -5.54 -11.66
CA SER A 75 -14.08 -4.48 -11.35
C SER A 75 -13.69 -3.69 -12.62
N GLN A 76 -13.66 -2.37 -12.48
CA GLN A 76 -13.35 -1.40 -13.52
C GLN A 76 -12.08 -0.58 -13.22
N VAL A 77 -11.48 -0.73 -12.02
CA VAL A 77 -10.29 0.05 -11.65
C VAL A 77 -9.01 -0.57 -12.20
N ARG A 78 -8.22 0.28 -12.87
CA ARG A 78 -6.82 0.05 -13.23
C ARG A 78 -6.01 1.32 -13.03
N VAL A 79 -4.76 1.17 -12.60
CA VAL A 79 -3.81 2.29 -12.52
C VAL A 79 -3.50 2.79 -13.94
N GLY A 80 -3.52 4.11 -14.13
CA GLY A 80 -3.41 4.75 -15.45
C GLY A 80 -4.75 4.95 -16.18
N GLU A 81 -5.83 4.32 -15.72
CA GLU A 81 -7.17 4.46 -16.31
C GLU A 81 -8.10 5.37 -15.47
N ARG A 82 -9.24 5.75 -16.03
CA ARG A 82 -10.23 6.60 -15.33
C ARG A 82 -10.84 5.84 -14.15
N ALA A 83 -10.93 6.51 -13.00
CA ALA A 83 -11.62 5.99 -11.84
C ALA A 83 -13.14 5.82 -12.12
N PRO A 84 -13.79 4.72 -11.70
CA PRO A 84 -15.22 4.55 -11.84
C PRO A 84 -15.98 5.65 -11.10
N ASN A 85 -16.86 6.35 -11.80
CA ASN A 85 -17.62 7.46 -11.24
C ASN A 85 -18.69 6.94 -10.26
N PHE A 86 -18.92 7.65 -9.16
CA PHE A 86 -19.97 7.36 -8.19
C PHE A 86 -20.76 8.62 -7.83
N SER A 87 -21.98 8.43 -7.34
CA SER A 87 -22.83 9.48 -6.79
C SER A 87 -23.79 8.87 -5.76
N ALA A 88 -23.47 8.99 -4.48
CA ALA A 88 -24.14 8.26 -3.40
C ALA A 88 -24.26 9.12 -2.12
N PRO A 89 -25.10 8.71 -1.14
CA PRO A 89 -25.17 9.37 0.15
C PRO A 89 -23.83 9.33 0.90
N ALA A 90 -23.57 10.38 1.68
CA ALA A 90 -22.43 10.46 2.56
C ALA A 90 -22.76 11.33 3.78
N VAL A 91 -22.09 11.08 4.90
CA VAL A 91 -22.09 12.01 6.04
C VAL A 91 -20.94 13.00 5.87
N VAL A 92 -21.26 14.28 5.80
CA VAL A 92 -20.31 15.41 5.68
C VAL A 92 -20.63 16.42 6.77
N ASP A 93 -19.64 16.81 7.56
CA ASP A 93 -19.79 17.73 8.72
C ASP A 93 -20.91 17.35 9.72
N GLY A 94 -21.28 16.07 9.77
CA GLY A 94 -22.34 15.54 10.63
C GLY A 94 -23.75 15.59 10.04
N GLU A 95 -23.90 15.98 8.77
CA GLU A 95 -25.16 15.97 8.02
C GLU A 95 -25.13 14.92 6.90
N ILE A 96 -26.28 14.31 6.61
CA ILE A 96 -26.44 13.40 5.47
C ILE A 96 -26.65 14.26 4.23
N THR A 97 -25.77 14.07 3.25
CA THR A 97 -25.82 14.75 1.94
C THR A 97 -25.48 13.76 0.83
N LYS A 98 -25.47 14.21 -0.43
CA LYS A 98 -25.03 13.41 -1.57
C LYS A 98 -23.71 13.96 -2.10
N ILE A 99 -22.73 13.08 -2.32
CA ILE A 99 -21.47 13.43 -2.98
C ILE A 99 -21.22 12.55 -4.19
N SER A 100 -20.47 13.10 -5.16
CA SER A 100 -20.10 12.43 -6.40
C SER A 100 -18.61 12.63 -6.68
N LEU A 101 -17.95 11.68 -7.35
CA LEU A 101 -16.52 11.82 -7.68
C LEU A 101 -16.24 13.06 -8.55
N SER A 102 -17.20 13.45 -9.38
CA SER A 102 -17.18 14.68 -10.21
C SER A 102 -16.98 15.96 -9.40
N ASP A 103 -17.40 15.99 -8.15
CA ASP A 103 -17.44 17.19 -7.30
C ASP A 103 -16.02 17.59 -6.85
N TYR A 104 -15.07 16.67 -7.00
CA TYR A 104 -13.65 16.82 -6.65
C TYR A 104 -12.75 17.02 -7.88
N LYS A 105 -13.32 17.25 -9.08
CA LYS A 105 -12.55 17.54 -10.29
C LYS A 105 -11.61 18.74 -10.07
N GLY A 106 -10.34 18.59 -10.48
CA GLY A 106 -9.30 19.60 -10.21
C GLY A 106 -8.54 19.39 -8.88
N LYS A 107 -8.97 18.45 -8.04
CA LYS A 107 -8.27 18.03 -6.81
C LYS A 107 -7.80 16.58 -6.93
N TYR A 108 -6.80 16.21 -6.14
CA TYR A 108 -6.55 14.80 -5.88
C TYR A 108 -7.67 14.25 -4.98
N VAL A 109 -7.97 12.95 -5.10
CA VAL A 109 -8.89 12.25 -4.20
C VAL A 109 -8.20 11.00 -3.67
N CYS A 110 -8.12 10.87 -2.36
CA CYS A 110 -7.73 9.66 -1.66
C CYS A 110 -9.00 8.99 -1.12
N LEU A 111 -9.59 8.12 -1.94
CA LEU A 111 -10.76 7.32 -1.60
C LEU A 111 -10.28 6.04 -0.91
N PHE A 112 -10.76 5.76 0.30
CA PHE A 112 -10.40 4.53 1.01
C PHE A 112 -11.62 3.81 1.57
N PHE A 113 -11.72 2.53 1.22
CA PHE A 113 -12.76 1.64 1.70
C PHE A 113 -12.35 1.01 3.02
N TYR A 114 -13.34 0.67 3.86
CA TYR A 114 -13.15 -0.14 5.05
C TYR A 114 -14.30 -1.16 5.19
N PRO A 115 -14.08 -2.30 5.88
CA PRO A 115 -15.07 -3.38 5.89
C PRO A 115 -16.44 -3.03 6.47
N LYS A 116 -16.48 -2.45 7.69
CA LYS A 116 -17.73 -2.24 8.42
C LYS A 116 -17.61 -1.26 9.58
N ASP A 117 -18.67 -0.48 9.81
CA ASP A 117 -18.88 0.36 10.99
C ASP A 117 -18.89 -0.47 12.30
N PHE A 118 -18.61 0.17 13.43
CA PHE A 118 -18.62 -0.43 14.78
C PHE A 118 -17.72 -1.69 14.94
N THR A 119 -16.64 -1.79 14.17
CA THR A 119 -15.62 -2.86 14.28
C THR A 119 -14.28 -2.34 14.84
N PHE A 120 -13.25 -3.20 14.89
CA PHE A 120 -12.01 -2.94 15.66
C PHE A 120 -10.97 -2.07 14.96
N VAL A 121 -10.57 -2.42 13.73
CA VAL A 121 -9.49 -1.73 13.00
C VAL A 121 -10.00 -0.54 12.19
N CYS A 122 -11.24 -0.59 11.70
CA CYS A 122 -11.84 0.49 10.92
C CYS A 122 -11.82 1.88 11.60
N PRO A 123 -12.19 2.04 12.89
CA PRO A 123 -12.17 3.35 13.52
C PRO A 123 -10.76 3.93 13.64
N THR A 124 -9.73 3.10 13.84
CA THR A 124 -8.35 3.60 13.97
C THR A 124 -7.84 4.20 12.67
N GLU A 125 -8.16 3.59 11.52
CA GLU A 125 -7.82 4.13 10.19
C GLU A 125 -8.57 5.43 9.90
N ILE A 126 -9.91 5.44 10.06
CA ILE A 126 -10.75 6.60 9.74
C ILE A 126 -10.38 7.80 10.62
N ILE A 127 -10.13 7.57 11.92
CA ILE A 127 -9.65 8.60 12.85
C ILE A 127 -8.28 9.12 12.42
N ALA A 128 -7.31 8.26 12.10
CA ALA A 128 -5.96 8.68 11.73
C ALA A 128 -5.94 9.52 10.43
N PHE A 129 -6.75 9.16 9.43
CA PHE A 129 -6.94 9.97 8.23
C PHE A 129 -7.69 11.28 8.52
N SER A 130 -8.76 11.23 9.33
CA SER A 130 -9.53 12.43 9.70
C SER A 130 -8.68 13.44 10.47
N ASP A 131 -7.90 13.02 11.45
CA ASP A 131 -7.09 13.93 12.29
C ASP A 131 -5.99 14.62 11.46
N ARG A 132 -5.47 13.94 10.43
CA ARG A 132 -4.46 14.46 9.49
C ARG A 132 -5.03 15.06 8.21
N ALA A 133 -6.36 15.22 8.10
CA ALA A 133 -7.00 15.69 6.87
C ALA A 133 -6.49 17.05 6.36
N LYS A 134 -5.98 17.90 7.25
CA LYS A 134 -5.36 19.19 6.91
C LYS A 134 -4.07 19.05 6.10
N GLU A 135 -3.28 17.98 6.30
CA GLU A 135 -2.07 17.71 5.51
C GLU A 135 -2.43 17.36 4.06
N PHE A 136 -3.44 16.50 3.88
CA PHE A 136 -3.96 16.14 2.56
C PHE A 136 -4.61 17.35 1.86
N ALA A 137 -5.40 18.16 2.59
CA ALA A 137 -6.00 19.37 2.05
C ALA A 137 -4.95 20.42 1.62
N ALA A 138 -3.86 20.57 2.37
CA ALA A 138 -2.72 21.42 1.99
C ALA A 138 -2.02 20.92 0.72
N ALA A 139 -1.99 19.60 0.49
CA ALA A 139 -1.56 18.97 -0.75
C ALA A 139 -2.67 18.91 -1.84
N ASN A 140 -3.69 19.76 -1.79
CA ASN A 140 -4.83 19.77 -2.74
C ASN A 140 -5.49 18.39 -2.94
N CYS A 141 -5.58 17.59 -1.87
CA CYS A 141 -6.16 16.25 -1.89
C CYS A 141 -7.34 16.14 -0.92
N GLN A 142 -8.46 15.61 -1.40
CA GLN A 142 -9.62 15.26 -0.58
C GLN A 142 -9.54 13.81 -0.12
N LEU A 143 -9.68 13.58 1.18
CA LEU A 143 -9.94 12.25 1.74
C LEU A 143 -11.43 11.93 1.70
N ILE A 144 -11.78 10.68 1.37
CA ILE A 144 -13.14 10.13 1.43
C ILE A 144 -13.04 8.71 2.00
N ALA A 145 -13.70 8.45 3.13
CA ALA A 145 -13.91 7.09 3.64
C ALA A 145 -15.15 6.47 2.98
N ALA A 146 -15.18 5.15 2.79
CA ALA A 146 -16.36 4.45 2.26
C ALA A 146 -16.53 3.05 2.89
N SER A 147 -17.78 2.63 3.12
CA SER A 147 -18.10 1.22 3.38
C SER A 147 -19.48 0.87 2.84
N THR A 148 -19.88 -0.38 3.02
CA THR A 148 -21.15 -0.95 2.54
C THR A 148 -22.31 -0.81 3.52
N ASP A 149 -22.11 -0.09 4.62
CA ASP A 149 -23.14 0.30 5.59
C ASP A 149 -23.96 1.51 5.08
N THR A 150 -24.95 1.98 5.86
CA THR A 150 -25.81 3.12 5.49
C THR A 150 -25.36 4.45 6.09
N GLU A 151 -25.80 5.56 5.50
CA GLU A 151 -25.52 6.91 5.97
C GLU A 151 -26.03 7.18 7.41
N GLU A 152 -27.13 6.56 7.85
CA GLU A 152 -27.60 6.66 9.24
C GLU A 152 -26.67 5.91 10.20
N THR A 153 -26.09 4.80 9.74
CA THR A 153 -25.12 4.00 10.51
C THR A 153 -23.84 4.81 10.72
N HIS A 154 -23.32 5.43 9.66
CA HIS A 154 -22.19 6.36 9.72
C HIS A 154 -22.47 7.54 10.67
N LEU A 155 -23.66 8.14 10.58
CA LEU A 155 -24.05 9.27 11.42
C LEU A 155 -24.16 8.87 12.90
N ALA A 156 -24.68 7.67 13.20
CA ALA A 156 -24.68 7.12 14.55
C ALA A 156 -23.26 6.83 15.07
N TRP A 157 -22.35 6.39 14.21
CA TRP A 157 -20.97 6.08 14.58
C TRP A 157 -20.12 7.33 14.82
N ILE A 158 -20.32 8.39 14.02
CA ILE A 158 -19.80 9.76 14.24
C ILE A 158 -20.29 10.33 15.57
N ARG A 159 -21.57 10.15 15.89
CA ARG A 159 -22.16 10.58 17.17
C ARG A 159 -21.68 9.76 18.38
N THR A 160 -21.05 8.61 18.16
CA THR A 160 -20.47 7.78 19.22
C THR A 160 -19.07 8.30 19.60
N PRO A 161 -18.77 8.52 20.90
CA PRO A 161 -17.45 8.96 21.32
C PRO A 161 -16.32 7.94 21.04
N ARG A 162 -15.11 8.43 20.73
CA ARG A 162 -13.92 7.61 20.45
C ARG A 162 -13.58 6.60 21.55
N ASN A 163 -13.71 6.99 22.81
CA ASN A 163 -13.47 6.11 23.96
C ASN A 163 -14.52 4.99 24.13
N ARG A 164 -15.57 4.96 23.30
CA ARG A 164 -16.55 3.88 23.19
C ARG A 164 -16.51 3.15 21.84
N GLY A 165 -15.41 3.28 21.09
CA GLY A 165 -15.25 2.68 19.76
C GLY A 165 -15.98 3.43 18.63
N GLY A 166 -16.44 4.66 18.89
CA GLY A 166 -16.98 5.56 17.86
C GLY A 166 -15.92 6.39 17.15
N LEU A 167 -16.34 7.26 16.24
CA LEU A 167 -15.44 8.14 15.49
C LEU A 167 -15.30 9.54 16.11
N GLY A 168 -16.35 10.06 16.73
CA GLY A 168 -16.46 11.49 17.07
C GLY A 168 -16.57 12.37 15.80
N TYR A 169 -16.35 13.68 15.95
CA TYR A 169 -16.35 14.61 14.81
C TYR A 169 -15.26 14.24 13.79
N MET A 170 -15.65 14.19 12.51
CA MET A 170 -14.81 13.83 11.38
C MET A 170 -14.59 15.02 10.45
N GLN A 171 -13.35 15.20 9.99
CA GLN A 171 -12.98 16.23 9.01
C GLN A 171 -13.08 15.72 7.55
N ILE A 172 -13.62 14.52 7.34
CA ILE A 172 -13.67 13.82 6.05
C ILE A 172 -15.09 13.25 5.82
N PRO A 173 -15.59 13.24 4.57
CA PRO A 173 -16.80 12.51 4.21
C PRO A 173 -16.70 11.01 4.48
N ILE A 174 -17.81 10.40 4.92
CA ILE A 174 -18.00 8.94 4.95
C ILE A 174 -19.13 8.57 4.00
N LEU A 175 -18.80 7.89 2.91
CA LEU A 175 -19.67 7.50 1.80
C LEU A 175 -20.35 6.15 2.06
N ALA A 176 -21.67 6.11 1.92
CA ALA A 176 -22.49 4.91 2.07
C ALA A 176 -22.68 4.20 0.73
N ASP A 177 -22.03 3.04 0.55
CA ASP A 177 -22.18 2.15 -0.59
C ASP A 177 -23.14 1.00 -0.26
N THR A 178 -24.36 1.34 0.18
CA THR A 178 -25.38 0.37 0.64
C THR A 178 -25.69 -0.71 -0.41
N THR A 179 -25.65 -0.36 -1.71
CA THR A 179 -25.85 -1.28 -2.84
C THR A 179 -24.64 -2.16 -3.17
N LYS A 180 -23.45 -1.87 -2.59
CA LYS A 180 -22.15 -2.49 -2.88
C LYS A 180 -21.63 -2.30 -4.32
N ASP A 181 -22.32 -1.50 -5.12
CA ASP A 181 -21.99 -1.23 -6.53
C ASP A 181 -20.69 -0.45 -6.69
N ILE A 182 -20.36 0.45 -5.75
CA ILE A 182 -19.10 1.19 -5.79
C ILE A 182 -17.95 0.25 -5.42
N SER A 183 -18.08 -0.51 -4.34
CA SER A 183 -17.09 -1.49 -3.85
C SER A 183 -16.80 -2.58 -4.90
N ALA A 184 -17.82 -3.01 -5.64
CA ALA A 184 -17.68 -3.96 -6.75
C ALA A 184 -16.89 -3.38 -7.92
N ARG A 185 -17.27 -2.18 -8.41
CA ARG A 185 -16.56 -1.50 -9.51
C ARG A 185 -15.13 -1.10 -9.15
N TYR A 186 -14.85 -0.83 -7.87
CA TYR A 186 -13.50 -0.61 -7.36
C TYR A 186 -12.73 -1.91 -7.06
N GLY A 187 -13.34 -3.09 -7.26
CA GLY A 187 -12.68 -4.39 -7.13
C GLY A 187 -12.32 -4.79 -5.69
N VAL A 188 -13.03 -4.22 -4.70
CA VAL A 188 -12.76 -4.43 -3.27
C VAL A 188 -13.89 -5.17 -2.54
N LEU A 189 -15.06 -5.36 -3.16
CA LEU A 189 -16.17 -6.10 -2.55
C LEU A 189 -15.83 -7.58 -2.35
N ILE A 190 -15.95 -8.07 -1.12
CA ILE A 190 -16.04 -9.50 -0.83
C ILE A 190 -17.52 -9.91 -0.93
N GLU A 191 -17.96 -10.33 -2.11
CA GLU A 191 -19.38 -10.60 -2.42
C GLU A 191 -20.06 -11.50 -1.38
N LYS A 192 -19.38 -12.59 -0.97
CA LYS A 192 -19.86 -13.57 0.02
C LYS A 192 -20.06 -13.00 1.43
N LEU A 193 -19.43 -11.86 1.75
CA LEU A 193 -19.53 -11.20 3.06
C LEU A 193 -20.29 -9.88 3.00
N GLY A 194 -20.52 -9.33 1.79
CA GLY A 194 -21.19 -8.05 1.57
C GLY A 194 -20.41 -6.83 2.10
N VAL A 195 -19.09 -6.95 2.30
CA VAL A 195 -18.19 -5.91 2.85
C VAL A 195 -17.02 -5.62 1.92
N ALA A 196 -16.44 -4.43 2.00
CA ALA A 196 -15.24 -4.07 1.25
C ALA A 196 -13.94 -4.50 1.96
N LEU A 197 -12.93 -4.90 1.18
CA LEU A 197 -11.53 -4.95 1.61
C LEU A 197 -11.00 -3.55 1.94
N ARG A 198 -9.83 -3.49 2.60
CA ARG A 198 -9.16 -2.22 2.92
C ARG A 198 -8.43 -1.64 1.71
N GLY A 199 -9.19 -1.36 0.65
CA GLY A 199 -8.70 -0.70 -0.57
C GLY A 199 -8.52 0.81 -0.38
N LEU A 200 -7.41 1.37 -0.85
CA LEU A 200 -7.12 2.80 -0.90
C LEU A 200 -6.70 3.16 -2.32
N PHE A 201 -7.30 4.22 -2.86
CA PHE A 201 -7.15 4.68 -4.24
C PHE A 201 -6.74 6.14 -4.23
N ILE A 202 -5.62 6.48 -4.87
CA ILE A 202 -5.23 7.88 -5.13
C ILE A 202 -5.59 8.19 -6.57
N ILE A 203 -6.50 9.15 -6.75
CA ILE A 203 -7.05 9.60 -8.03
C ILE A 203 -6.54 11.02 -8.27
N ASN A 204 -6.08 11.32 -9.48
CA ASN A 204 -5.54 12.65 -9.83
C ASN A 204 -6.65 13.65 -10.24
N PRO A 205 -6.32 14.96 -10.38
CA PRO A 205 -7.26 16.02 -10.80
C PRO A 205 -8.03 15.77 -12.09
N GLN A 206 -7.52 14.89 -12.97
CA GLN A 206 -8.13 14.51 -14.25
C GLN A 206 -9.09 13.31 -14.12
N GLY A 207 -9.20 12.71 -12.92
CA GLY A 207 -10.02 11.54 -12.63
C GLY A 207 -9.36 10.21 -12.99
N VAL A 208 -8.03 10.13 -13.03
CA VAL A 208 -7.25 8.92 -13.36
C VAL A 208 -6.65 8.33 -12.09
N VAL A 209 -6.78 7.01 -11.91
CA VAL A 209 -6.21 6.29 -10.75
C VAL A 209 -4.69 6.22 -10.91
N GLN A 210 -3.95 6.72 -9.92
CA GLN A 210 -2.48 6.75 -9.91
C GLN A 210 -1.87 5.68 -9.00
N HIS A 211 -2.59 5.29 -7.94
CA HIS A 211 -2.11 4.29 -6.99
C HIS A 211 -3.27 3.54 -6.36
N VAL A 212 -3.04 2.25 -6.08
CA VAL A 212 -3.96 1.36 -5.37
C VAL A 212 -3.17 0.56 -4.34
N THR A 213 -3.66 0.50 -3.10
CA THR A 213 -3.23 -0.44 -2.06
C THR A 213 -4.46 -1.18 -1.57
N ILE A 214 -4.42 -2.51 -1.47
CA ILE A 214 -5.52 -3.32 -0.92
C ILE A 214 -4.95 -4.23 0.18
N ASN A 215 -5.36 -3.99 1.42
CA ASN A 215 -5.05 -4.86 2.54
C ASN A 215 -6.20 -5.83 2.82
N ASP A 216 -5.84 -7.01 3.33
CA ASP A 216 -6.79 -7.94 3.93
C ASP A 216 -7.41 -7.37 5.23
N LEU A 217 -8.55 -7.92 5.64
CA LEU A 217 -9.39 -7.46 6.75
C LEU A 217 -8.66 -7.18 8.07
N PRO A 218 -7.66 -7.96 8.54
CA PRO A 218 -7.02 -7.72 9.83
C PRO A 218 -5.89 -6.67 9.80
N ILE A 219 -5.45 -6.20 8.62
CA ILE A 219 -4.22 -5.39 8.48
C ILE A 219 -4.55 -3.92 8.16
N GLY A 220 -4.38 -3.03 9.14
CA GLY A 220 -4.53 -1.58 8.94
C GLY A 220 -3.48 -0.98 8.00
N ARG A 221 -3.82 0.14 7.35
CA ARG A 221 -2.95 0.91 6.44
C ARG A 221 -2.15 1.99 7.17
N SER A 222 -1.11 2.49 6.50
CA SER A 222 -0.31 3.63 6.96
C SER A 222 -0.77 4.93 6.30
N VAL A 223 -1.11 5.93 7.12
CA VAL A 223 -1.44 7.29 6.64
C VAL A 223 -0.19 8.00 6.10
N ASP A 224 0.98 7.73 6.68
CA ASP A 224 2.26 8.27 6.21
C ASP A 224 2.61 7.78 4.80
N GLU A 225 2.35 6.50 4.51
CA GLU A 225 2.63 5.95 3.18
C GLU A 225 1.64 6.46 2.13
N ALA A 226 0.37 6.66 2.50
CA ALA A 226 -0.62 7.29 1.63
C ALA A 226 -0.23 8.75 1.30
N LEU A 227 0.24 9.51 2.30
CA LEU A 227 0.71 10.90 2.10
C LEU A 227 2.01 10.96 1.29
N ARG A 228 3.00 10.11 1.60
CA ARG A 228 4.26 10.00 0.85
C ARG A 228 4.00 9.66 -0.63
N THR A 229 3.09 8.72 -0.88
CA THR A 229 2.73 8.30 -2.24
C THR A 229 2.00 9.41 -3.00
N LEU A 230 1.07 10.12 -2.35
CA LEU A 230 0.43 11.32 -2.92
C LEU A 230 1.49 12.36 -3.33
N GLN A 231 2.45 12.65 -2.44
CA GLN A 231 3.53 13.61 -2.70
C GLN A 231 4.44 13.17 -3.85
N ALA A 232 4.73 11.87 -3.98
CA ALA A 232 5.53 11.33 -5.09
C ALA A 232 4.79 11.45 -6.44
N ILE A 233 3.49 11.16 -6.46
CA ILE A 233 2.62 11.33 -7.64
C ILE A 233 2.59 12.80 -8.07
N GLN A 234 2.47 13.72 -7.11
CA GLN A 234 2.46 15.16 -7.36
C GLN A 234 3.81 15.66 -7.88
N TYR A 235 4.91 15.23 -7.26
CA TYR A 235 6.25 15.59 -7.70
C TYR A 235 6.49 15.16 -9.15
N HIS A 236 6.17 13.91 -9.50
CA HIS A 236 6.28 13.41 -10.87
C HIS A 236 5.41 14.20 -11.85
N ALA A 237 4.16 14.52 -11.48
CA ALA A 237 3.24 15.28 -12.32
C ALA A 237 3.69 16.75 -12.57
N GLU A 238 4.47 17.33 -11.66
CA GLU A 238 5.00 18.69 -11.76
C GLU A 238 6.37 18.76 -12.47
N HIS A 239 7.27 17.79 -12.20
CA HIS A 239 8.67 17.85 -12.62
C HIS A 239 9.00 16.88 -13.78
N GLY A 240 8.19 15.85 -14.02
CA GLY A 240 8.45 14.79 -15.02
C GLY A 240 9.53 13.77 -14.63
N GLU A 241 10.28 14.02 -13.58
CA GLU A 241 11.26 13.09 -12.99
C GLU A 241 10.59 11.92 -12.28
N VAL A 242 11.29 10.79 -12.13
CA VAL A 242 10.80 9.62 -11.40
C VAL A 242 11.32 9.58 -9.96
N CYS A 243 10.46 9.14 -9.05
CA CYS A 243 10.76 9.00 -7.62
C CYS A 243 11.32 7.58 -7.33
N PRO A 244 12.56 7.44 -6.82
CA PRO A 244 13.14 6.15 -6.47
C PRO A 244 12.42 5.41 -5.32
N ALA A 245 12.83 4.17 -5.08
CA ALA A 245 12.36 3.39 -3.93
C ALA A 245 12.60 4.15 -2.60
N ASN A 246 11.60 4.12 -1.71
CA ASN A 246 11.60 4.83 -0.42
C ASN A 246 11.71 6.37 -0.49
N TRP A 247 11.54 6.98 -1.67
CA TRP A 247 11.60 8.44 -1.84
C TRP A 247 10.63 9.18 -0.90
N LYS A 248 11.10 10.29 -0.34
CA LYS A 248 10.34 11.26 0.45
C LYS A 248 10.62 12.68 -0.06
N PRO A 249 9.76 13.68 0.18
CA PRO A 249 10.04 15.07 -0.20
C PRO A 249 11.44 15.52 0.22
N GLY A 250 12.18 16.12 -0.72
CA GLY A 250 13.59 16.51 -0.55
C GLY A 250 14.63 15.40 -0.76
N SER A 251 14.22 14.15 -1.02
CA SER A 251 15.13 13.09 -1.46
C SER A 251 15.45 13.23 -2.94
N LYS A 252 16.63 12.73 -3.36
CA LYS A 252 17.04 12.73 -4.76
C LYS A 252 16.09 11.93 -5.64
N THR A 253 15.88 12.45 -6.83
CA THR A 253 15.06 11.92 -7.91
C THR A 253 15.94 11.54 -9.09
N MET A 254 15.33 10.96 -10.13
CA MET A 254 16.04 10.49 -11.30
C MET A 254 15.31 10.94 -12.56
N VAL A 255 16.06 11.47 -13.55
CA VAL A 255 15.51 11.74 -14.87
C VAL A 255 15.29 10.40 -15.60
N ALA A 256 14.13 10.20 -16.20
CA ALA A 256 13.77 8.98 -16.93
C ALA A 256 14.43 8.90 -18.31
N ASP A 257 15.76 8.92 -18.33
CA ASP A 257 16.62 8.90 -19.52
C ASP A 257 17.88 8.06 -19.25
N ALA A 258 18.35 7.32 -20.25
CA ALA A 258 19.41 6.32 -20.08
C ALA A 258 20.76 6.94 -19.70
N GLU A 259 21.08 8.14 -20.19
CA GLU A 259 22.35 8.81 -19.90
C GLU A 259 22.24 9.65 -18.62
N LYS A 260 21.15 10.41 -18.48
CA LYS A 260 20.96 11.30 -17.32
C LYS A 260 20.69 10.56 -16.01
N SER A 261 20.11 9.35 -16.05
CA SER A 261 19.94 8.53 -14.84
C SER A 261 21.27 8.13 -14.20
N LEU A 262 22.38 8.13 -14.95
CA LEU A 262 23.71 7.85 -14.40
C LEU A 262 24.17 8.87 -13.36
N GLU A 263 23.68 10.12 -13.41
CA GLU A 263 23.95 11.12 -12.37
C GLU A 263 23.45 10.62 -11.01
N TYR A 264 22.19 10.17 -10.95
CA TYR A 264 21.60 9.57 -9.75
C TYR A 264 22.37 8.32 -9.30
N PHE A 265 22.67 7.39 -10.21
CA PHE A 265 23.34 6.14 -9.87
C PHE A 265 24.81 6.33 -9.43
N SER A 266 25.50 7.37 -9.90
CA SER A 266 26.89 7.67 -9.50
C SER A 266 27.05 7.97 -8.01
N GLU A 267 25.95 8.35 -7.35
CA GLU A 267 25.90 8.70 -5.92
C GLU A 267 25.29 7.58 -5.06
N VAL A 268 24.68 6.56 -5.68
CA VAL A 268 24.20 5.38 -4.98
C VAL A 268 25.40 4.52 -4.59
N LYS A 269 25.80 4.61 -3.33
CA LYS A 269 26.84 3.74 -2.78
C LYS A 269 26.39 2.28 -2.83
N GLU A 270 27.30 1.39 -3.23
CA GLU A 270 27.15 -0.03 -2.91
C GLU A 270 27.08 -0.21 -1.38
N ALA A 271 26.37 -1.24 -0.93
CA ALA A 271 26.28 -1.53 0.50
C ALA A 271 27.67 -1.91 1.05
N ASP A 272 28.09 -1.28 2.16
CA ASP A 272 29.42 -1.45 2.76
C ASP A 272 29.80 -2.93 2.89
N ASP A 273 30.65 -3.40 1.99
CA ASP A 273 31.03 -4.80 1.84
C ASP A 273 32.42 -5.09 2.44
N ALA A 274 32.80 -4.28 3.44
CA ALA A 274 34.07 -4.30 4.15
C ALA A 274 34.35 -5.67 4.81
N GLY A 275 34.94 -6.58 4.02
CA GLY A 275 35.25 -7.97 4.40
C GLY A 275 34.69 -9.04 3.46
N ALA A 276 33.79 -8.70 2.54
CA ALA A 276 33.21 -9.66 1.59
C ALA A 276 34.28 -10.24 0.64
N PHE A 277 35.16 -9.40 0.09
CA PHE A 277 36.22 -9.79 -0.86
C PHE A 277 37.61 -9.91 -0.23
N GLY A 278 37.67 -10.34 1.04
CA GLY A 278 38.92 -10.39 1.81
C GLY A 278 39.33 -8.99 2.28
N SER A 279 39.25 -8.79 3.59
CA SER A 279 39.62 -7.54 4.26
C SER A 279 41.13 -7.32 4.36
N LYS A 280 41.92 -8.41 4.37
CA LYS A 280 43.37 -8.41 4.58
C LYS A 280 44.18 -8.47 3.28
N LEU A 281 43.51 -8.59 2.14
CA LEU A 281 44.15 -8.72 0.83
C LEU A 281 44.59 -7.37 0.28
N HIS A 282 45.80 -7.32 -0.27
CA HIS A 282 46.32 -6.12 -0.92
C HIS A 282 45.49 -5.77 -2.16
N ALA A 283 44.79 -4.64 -2.13
CA ALA A 283 43.98 -4.18 -3.26
C ALA A 283 44.90 -3.63 -4.36
N ILE A 284 44.85 -4.24 -5.54
CA ILE A 284 45.55 -3.74 -6.73
C ILE A 284 44.71 -2.61 -7.33
N ALA A 285 45.29 -1.42 -7.43
CA ALA A 285 44.62 -0.23 -7.99
C ALA A 285 45.07 0.09 -9.43
N SER A 286 46.10 -0.57 -9.97
CA SER A 286 46.57 -0.31 -11.34
C SER A 286 47.33 -1.49 -11.96
N ARG A 287 47.41 -1.51 -13.29
CA ARG A 287 48.24 -2.50 -14.02
C ARG A 287 49.72 -2.43 -13.64
N ALA A 288 50.26 -1.23 -13.42
CA ALA A 288 51.66 -1.06 -13.01
C ALA A 288 51.93 -1.72 -11.64
N GLU A 289 50.97 -1.64 -10.72
CA GLU A 289 51.04 -2.31 -9.42
C GLU A 289 50.90 -3.83 -9.52
N TYR A 290 49.99 -4.33 -10.36
CA TYR A 290 49.89 -5.76 -10.68
C TYR A 290 51.22 -6.32 -11.23
N ASP A 291 51.79 -5.65 -12.24
CA ASP A 291 53.04 -6.08 -12.87
C ASP A 291 54.20 -6.00 -11.86
N LYS A 292 54.25 -4.97 -11.00
CA LYS A 292 55.24 -4.87 -9.92
C LYS A 292 55.13 -6.04 -8.94
N LEU A 293 53.93 -6.28 -8.39
CA LEU A 293 53.70 -7.34 -7.42
C LEU A 293 54.03 -8.73 -7.99
N THR A 294 53.62 -9.02 -9.21
CA THR A 294 53.82 -10.34 -9.84
C THR A 294 55.24 -10.56 -10.38
N ARG A 295 55.99 -9.51 -10.75
CA ARG A 295 57.32 -9.62 -11.36
C ARG A 295 58.49 -9.39 -10.41
N GLU A 296 58.36 -8.46 -9.46
CA GLU A 296 59.48 -8.02 -8.60
C GLU A 296 59.52 -8.73 -7.25
N SER A 297 58.42 -9.38 -6.83
CA SER A 297 58.34 -10.10 -5.56
C SER A 297 59.19 -11.37 -5.56
N GLN A 298 60.05 -11.51 -4.54
CA GLN A 298 60.84 -12.73 -4.31
C GLN A 298 60.03 -13.86 -3.66
N GLY A 299 58.99 -13.52 -2.90
CA GLY A 299 58.07 -14.46 -2.27
C GLY A 299 57.00 -15.01 -3.22
N LEU A 300 56.14 -15.90 -2.71
CA LEU A 300 54.94 -16.32 -3.43
C LEU A 300 53.87 -15.21 -3.36
N VAL A 301 53.30 -14.86 -4.50
CA VAL A 301 52.18 -13.92 -4.62
C VAL A 301 50.96 -14.67 -5.15
N VAL A 302 49.82 -14.53 -4.49
CA VAL A 302 48.53 -15.10 -4.90
C VAL A 302 47.61 -13.94 -5.28
N VAL A 303 47.13 -13.92 -6.52
CA VAL A 303 46.19 -12.91 -7.01
C VAL A 303 44.80 -13.52 -7.14
N ASP A 304 43.84 -13.03 -6.35
CA ASP A 304 42.41 -13.30 -6.49
C ASP A 304 41.80 -12.32 -7.50
N PHE A 305 41.39 -12.85 -8.65
CA PHE A 305 40.60 -12.12 -9.64
C PHE A 305 39.12 -12.23 -9.30
N TYR A 306 38.51 -11.10 -8.95
CA TYR A 306 37.11 -11.01 -8.52
C TYR A 306 36.36 -9.89 -9.26
N ALA A 307 35.05 -9.79 -9.01
CA ALA A 307 34.23 -8.64 -9.39
C ALA A 307 33.24 -8.32 -8.25
N PRO A 308 32.81 -7.05 -8.04
CA PRO A 308 31.90 -6.67 -6.96
C PRO A 308 30.54 -7.38 -7.01
N TRP A 309 30.06 -7.74 -8.20
CA TRP A 309 28.81 -8.51 -8.36
C TRP A 309 28.99 -10.04 -8.15
N CYS A 310 30.22 -10.55 -8.00
CA CYS A 310 30.50 -11.98 -7.90
C CYS A 310 30.20 -12.55 -6.50
N GLY A 311 29.00 -13.08 -6.28
CA GLY A 311 28.61 -13.72 -5.01
C GLY A 311 29.51 -14.90 -4.58
N LYS A 312 30.08 -15.65 -5.52
CA LYS A 312 31.06 -16.73 -5.24
C LYS A 312 32.39 -16.19 -4.72
N CYS A 313 32.80 -15.00 -5.17
CA CYS A 313 33.98 -14.30 -4.73
C CYS A 313 33.76 -13.76 -3.30
N ARG A 314 32.57 -13.20 -3.02
CA ARG A 314 32.16 -12.84 -1.63
C ARG A 314 32.18 -14.04 -0.67
N GLN A 315 31.82 -15.23 -1.15
CA GLN A 315 31.80 -16.44 -0.32
C GLN A 315 33.20 -16.96 0.07
N ILE A 316 34.22 -16.74 -0.76
CA ILE A 316 35.59 -17.18 -0.48
C ILE A 316 36.44 -16.11 0.21
N GLY A 317 36.14 -14.82 0.08
CA GLY A 317 36.90 -13.72 0.70
C GLY A 317 37.28 -13.92 2.17
N PRO A 318 36.34 -14.28 3.08
CA PRO A 318 36.68 -14.57 4.48
C PRO A 318 37.63 -15.75 4.69
N PHE A 319 37.69 -16.70 3.75
CA PHE A 319 38.68 -17.78 3.77
C PHE A 319 40.05 -17.31 3.29
N LEU A 320 40.11 -16.36 2.35
CA LEU A 320 41.39 -15.74 1.94
C LEU A 320 42.03 -15.00 3.10
N ASP A 321 41.24 -14.28 3.91
CA ASP A 321 41.74 -13.65 5.14
C ASP A 321 42.34 -14.68 6.13
N THR A 322 41.76 -15.89 6.23
CA THR A 322 42.38 -16.97 7.04
C THR A 322 43.64 -17.57 6.42
N LEU A 323 43.79 -17.52 5.09
CA LEU A 323 45.02 -17.95 4.42
C LEU A 323 46.16 -16.93 4.61
N VAL A 324 45.84 -15.62 4.63
CA VAL A 324 46.81 -14.56 4.99
C VAL A 324 47.38 -14.80 6.38
N ASP A 325 46.52 -15.06 7.37
CA ASP A 325 46.96 -15.35 8.75
C ASP A 325 47.79 -16.65 8.85
N LYS A 326 47.47 -17.66 8.04
CA LYS A 326 48.13 -18.97 8.05
C LYS A 326 49.49 -18.97 7.34
N TYR A 327 49.67 -18.12 6.33
CA TYR A 327 50.85 -18.08 5.47
C TYR A 327 51.47 -16.67 5.41
N PRO A 328 52.07 -16.15 6.49
CA PRO A 328 52.59 -14.77 6.56
C PRO A 328 53.77 -14.49 5.61
N GLY A 329 54.37 -15.52 5.00
CA GLY A 329 55.39 -15.39 3.95
C GLY A 329 54.83 -15.32 2.52
N VAL A 330 53.51 -15.30 2.35
CA VAL A 330 52.80 -15.27 1.07
C VAL A 330 52.01 -13.97 0.95
N THR A 331 52.21 -13.24 -0.14
CA THR A 331 51.46 -12.00 -0.41
C THR A 331 50.15 -12.35 -1.11
N PHE A 332 49.01 -12.11 -0.46
CA PHE A 332 47.70 -12.22 -1.09
C PHE A 332 47.23 -10.84 -1.57
N ALA A 333 46.93 -10.75 -2.85
CA ALA A 333 46.42 -9.55 -3.50
C ALA A 333 45.07 -9.84 -4.17
N LYS A 334 44.24 -8.82 -4.32
CA LYS A 334 42.95 -8.88 -5.01
C LYS A 334 42.92 -7.92 -6.19
N PHE A 335 42.37 -8.39 -7.30
CA PHE A 335 42.29 -7.72 -8.58
C PHE A 335 40.83 -7.65 -9.00
N ASP A 336 40.27 -6.45 -9.08
CA ASP A 336 38.92 -6.24 -9.58
C ASP A 336 38.95 -6.25 -11.11
N THR A 337 38.30 -7.25 -11.73
CA THR A 337 38.24 -7.37 -13.20
C THR A 337 37.30 -6.37 -13.85
N THR A 338 36.57 -5.58 -13.07
CA THR A 338 35.58 -4.59 -13.52
C THR A 338 35.95 -3.15 -13.19
N ALA A 339 37.05 -2.92 -12.45
CA ALA A 339 37.58 -1.58 -12.25
C ALA A 339 38.06 -0.98 -13.60
N PRO A 340 37.67 0.26 -13.97
CA PRO A 340 38.03 0.86 -15.27
C PRO A 340 39.54 0.89 -15.55
N GLU A 341 40.37 1.02 -14.52
CA GLU A 341 41.83 1.04 -14.60
C GLU A 341 42.45 -0.35 -14.88
N LEU A 342 41.65 -1.42 -14.72
CA LEU A 342 42.07 -2.82 -14.76
C LEU A 342 41.33 -3.65 -15.82
N GLU A 343 40.19 -3.20 -16.35
CA GLU A 343 39.35 -3.95 -17.30
C GLU A 343 40.15 -4.43 -18.53
N VAL A 344 40.93 -3.54 -19.16
CA VAL A 344 41.81 -3.89 -20.29
C VAL A 344 42.83 -4.97 -19.90
N ALA A 345 43.39 -4.88 -18.69
CA ALA A 345 44.33 -5.84 -18.16
C ALA A 345 43.67 -7.20 -17.85
N ALA A 346 42.44 -7.23 -17.35
CA ALA A 346 41.67 -8.45 -17.15
C ALA A 346 41.42 -9.20 -18.48
N GLY A 347 41.13 -8.45 -19.55
CA GLY A 347 41.00 -8.96 -20.91
C GLY A 347 42.28 -9.59 -21.44
N GLU A 348 43.42 -8.89 -21.35
CA GLU A 348 44.74 -9.41 -21.75
C GLU A 348 45.14 -10.67 -20.97
N LEU A 349 44.88 -10.70 -19.67
CA LEU A 349 45.17 -11.84 -18.81
C LEU A 349 44.26 -13.05 -19.12
N GLY A 350 43.15 -12.85 -19.84
CA GLY A 350 42.27 -13.93 -20.29
C GLY A 350 41.48 -14.58 -19.14
N ILE A 351 41.05 -13.79 -18.14
CA ILE A 351 40.25 -14.27 -17.02
C ILE A 351 38.82 -14.58 -17.50
N LYS A 352 38.46 -15.87 -17.59
CA LYS A 352 37.16 -16.34 -18.12
C LYS A 352 36.15 -16.83 -17.07
N ALA A 353 36.56 -16.89 -15.80
CA ALA A 353 35.73 -17.37 -14.70
C ALA A 353 36.16 -16.70 -13.39
N LEU A 354 35.20 -16.46 -12.48
CA LEU A 354 35.42 -15.81 -11.19
C LEU A 354 34.82 -16.65 -10.04
N PRO A 355 35.44 -16.65 -8.84
CA PRO A 355 36.80 -16.16 -8.57
C PRO A 355 37.84 -17.01 -9.29
N ALA A 356 38.99 -16.43 -9.62
CA ALA A 356 40.14 -17.14 -10.16
C ALA A 356 41.42 -16.75 -9.43
N PHE A 357 42.23 -17.74 -9.10
CA PHE A 357 43.48 -17.57 -8.36
C PHE A 357 44.65 -17.94 -9.26
N ARG A 358 45.60 -17.01 -9.38
CA ARG A 358 46.91 -17.25 -10.02
C ARG A 358 48.02 -17.06 -9.00
N PHE A 359 49.10 -17.80 -9.20
CA PHE A 359 50.22 -17.84 -8.28
C PHE A 359 51.50 -17.43 -9.01
N PHE A 360 52.31 -16.59 -8.39
CA PHE A 360 53.53 -16.04 -8.98
C PHE A 360 54.69 -16.19 -7.99
N LYS A 361 55.87 -16.62 -8.46
CA LYS A 361 57.07 -16.78 -7.63
C LYS A 361 58.31 -16.50 -8.48
N GLY A 362 59.22 -15.63 -8.02
CA GLY A 362 60.43 -15.27 -8.77
C GLY A 362 60.15 -14.65 -10.14
N GLY A 363 59.07 -13.86 -10.24
CA GLY A 363 58.68 -13.13 -11.44
C GLY A 363 58.02 -13.94 -12.56
N LYS A 364 57.55 -15.16 -12.28
CA LYS A 364 56.83 -16.02 -13.23
C LYS A 364 55.56 -16.60 -12.61
N GLU A 365 54.55 -16.85 -13.44
CA GLU A 365 53.36 -17.63 -13.04
C GLU A 365 53.78 -19.08 -12.78
N VAL A 366 53.31 -19.66 -11.68
CA VAL A 366 53.69 -21.00 -11.19
C VAL A 366 52.44 -21.80 -10.80
N GLY A 367 52.50 -23.12 -10.97
CA GLY A 367 51.37 -24.01 -10.71
C GLY A 367 50.22 -23.85 -11.72
N SER A 368 49.11 -24.53 -11.45
CA SER A 368 47.89 -24.46 -12.27
C SER A 368 46.91 -23.43 -11.68
N PRO A 369 46.29 -22.55 -12.49
CA PRO A 369 45.27 -21.63 -12.00
C PRO A 369 44.10 -22.35 -11.33
N VAL A 370 43.71 -21.91 -10.13
CA VAL A 370 42.53 -22.44 -9.43
C VAL A 370 41.34 -21.56 -9.75
N THR A 371 40.19 -22.16 -10.10
CA THR A 371 38.97 -21.41 -10.43
C THR A 371 37.79 -21.87 -9.57
N GLY A 372 36.93 -20.93 -9.21
CA GLY A 372 35.78 -21.14 -8.33
C GLY A 372 36.12 -21.08 -6.84
N TYR A 373 35.06 -21.17 -6.02
CA TYR A 373 35.05 -20.86 -4.59
C TYR A 373 35.37 -22.06 -3.67
N LYS A 374 35.92 -23.16 -4.21
CA LYS A 374 36.23 -24.36 -3.42
C LYS A 374 37.51 -24.13 -2.61
N LYS A 375 37.37 -24.12 -1.28
CA LYS A 375 38.46 -23.85 -0.33
C LYS A 375 39.65 -24.81 -0.46
N LYS A 376 39.38 -26.13 -0.51
CA LYS A 376 40.42 -27.17 -0.47
C LYS A 376 41.43 -27.10 -1.64
N PRO A 377 41.02 -27.03 -2.93
CA PRO A 377 41.97 -26.88 -4.04
C PRO A 377 42.88 -25.65 -3.93
N LEU A 378 42.37 -24.53 -3.40
CA LEU A 378 43.16 -23.32 -3.19
C LEU A 378 44.17 -23.50 -2.05
N GLU A 379 43.73 -24.07 -0.92
CA GLU A 379 44.60 -24.33 0.22
C GLU A 379 45.71 -25.33 -0.10
N ASP A 380 45.38 -26.42 -0.81
CA ASP A 380 46.34 -27.43 -1.25
C ASP A 380 47.39 -26.80 -2.20
N ALA A 381 46.97 -25.96 -3.16
CA ALA A 381 47.87 -25.26 -4.08
C ALA A 381 48.80 -24.25 -3.38
N VAL A 382 48.28 -23.45 -2.44
CA VAL A 382 49.10 -22.54 -1.62
C VAL A 382 50.09 -23.33 -0.76
N ALA A 383 49.66 -24.42 -0.13
CA ALA A 383 50.51 -25.27 0.71
C ALA A 383 51.62 -25.98 -0.08
N GLU A 384 51.41 -26.25 -1.37
CA GLU A 384 52.43 -26.81 -2.25
C GLU A 384 53.45 -25.74 -2.67
N LEU A 385 52.99 -24.57 -3.12
CA LEU A 385 53.82 -23.52 -3.70
C LEU A 385 54.55 -22.63 -2.66
N ALA A 386 54.07 -22.62 -1.42
CA ALA A 386 54.69 -21.87 -0.31
C ALA A 386 55.89 -22.58 0.35
N LYS A 387 56.24 -23.80 -0.11
CA LYS A 387 57.49 -24.49 0.23
C LYS A 387 58.69 -23.87 -0.49
#